data_AF-A0A0S8CLH5-F1
#
_entry.id   AF-A0A0S8CLH5-F1
#
_cell.length_a   1.000
_cell.length_b   1.000
_cell.length_c   1.000
_cell.angle_alpha   90.00
_cell.angle_beta   90.00
_cell.angle_gamma   90.00
#
_symmetry.space_group_name_H-M   'P 1'
#
loop_
_entity.id
_entity.type
_entity.pdbx_description
1 polymer ?
#
loop_
_entity_poly.entity_id
_entity_poly.type
_entity_poly.pdbx_seq_one_letter_code
_entity_poly.pdbx_strand_id
1 'polypeptide(L)' 'TTFYGSLLSTLFFLPIAGKLKARTLLELINLEIVVEGGISILEDNNPLFVYEKLSSYIPARLRRPMKRTIREQNGSA' A
#
# COMPACT_ATOMS: atom_id res chain seq x y z
N THR A 1 -2.08 19.87 39.50
CA THR A 1 -1.32 19.74 38.25
C THR A 1 -1.55 18.42 37.50
N THR A 2 -2.31 17.45 38.02
CA THR A 2 -2.60 16.16 37.35
C THR A 2 -3.84 16.18 36.44
N PHE A 3 -4.90 16.89 36.84
CA PHE A 3 -6.17 16.95 36.09
C PHE A 3 -6.03 17.55 34.68
N TYR A 4 -5.31 18.68 34.57
CA TYR A 4 -5.05 19.31 33.28
C TYR A 4 -4.17 18.42 32.38
N GLY A 5 -3.25 17.65 32.95
CA GLY A 5 -2.40 16.71 32.20
C GLY A 5 -3.20 15.54 31.62
N SER A 6 -4.06 14.89 32.43
CA SER A 6 -4.92 13.80 31.95
C SER A 6 -5.96 14.27 30.92
N LEU A 7 -6.51 15.48 31.11
CA LEU A 7 -7.49 16.08 30.21
C LEU A 7 -6.85 16.42 28.85
N LEU A 8 -5.69 17.07 28.84
CA LEU A 8 -4.97 17.43 27.62
C LEU A 8 -4.47 16.18 26.86
N SER A 9 -4.01 15.16 27.59
CA SER A 9 -3.55 13.90 26.99
C SER A 9 -4.63 13.17 26.23
N THR A 10 -5.82 13.07 26.82
CA THR A 10 -6.94 12.33 26.22
C THR A 10 -7.55 13.09 25.05
N LEU A 11 -7.67 14.42 25.16
CA LEU A 11 -8.35 15.23 24.14
C LEU A 11 -7.45 15.64 22.97
N PHE A 12 -6.15 15.83 23.18
CA PHE A 12 -5.25 16.34 22.15
C PHE A 12 -4.17 15.35 21.76
N PHE A 13 -3.41 14.81 22.71
CA PHE A 13 -2.26 13.97 22.36
C PHE A 13 -2.66 12.58 21.83
N LEU A 14 -3.68 11.94 22.39
CA LEU A 14 -4.20 10.65 21.90
C LEU A 14 -4.67 10.69 20.44
N PRO A 15 -5.54 11.62 20.00
CA PRO A 15 -5.96 11.68 18.60
C PRO A 15 -4.83 12.08 17.66
N ILE A 16 -3.88 12.91 18.10
CA ILE A 16 -2.68 13.25 17.31
C ILE A 16 -1.81 12.01 17.09
N ALA A 17 -1.52 11.27 18.16
CA ALA A 17 -0.75 10.02 18.08
C ALA A 17 -1.46 8.97 17.21
N GLY A 18 -2.78 8.83 17.34
CA GLY A 18 -3.59 7.93 16.53
C GLY A 18 -3.53 8.27 15.03
N LYS A 19 -3.66 9.56 14.68
CA LYS A 19 -3.54 10.03 13.30
C LYS A 19 -2.15 9.76 12.74
N LEU A 20 -1.10 10.06 13.50
CA LEU A 20 0.27 9.83 13.07
C LEU A 20 0.53 8.35 12.82
N LYS A 21 0.12 7.48 13.76
CA LYS A 21 0.22 6.02 13.62
C LYS A 21 -0.51 5.50 12.38
N ALA A 22 -1.70 6.02 12.09
CA ALA A 22 -2.45 5.63 10.90
C ALA A 22 -1.72 6.01 9.59
N ARG A 23 -1.07 7.18 9.55
CA ARG A 23 -0.24 7.59 8.39
C ARG A 23 0.99 6.71 8.26
N THR A 24 1.69 6.45 9.35
CA THR A 24 2.87 5.57 9.37
C THR A 24 2.55 4.17 8.88
N LEU A 25 1.40 3.61 9.26
CA LEU A 25 0.99 2.28 8.79
C LEU A 25 0.75 2.25 7.27
N LEU A 26 0.13 3.30 6.71
CA LEU A 26 -0.05 3.41 5.26
C LEU A 26 1.29 3.51 4.52
N GLU A 27 2.23 4.26 5.08
CA GLU A 27 3.58 4.40 4.50
C GLU A 27 4.36 3.09 4.56
N LEU A 28 4.25 2.34 5.66
CA LEU A 28 4.85 1.02 5.81
C LEU A 28 4.37 0.05 4.71
N ILE A 29 3.05 -0.02 4.48
CA ILE A 29 2.46 -0.87 3.43
C ILE A 29 2.99 -0.43 2.05
N ASN A 30 3.09 0.87 1.80
CA ASN A 30 3.60 1.37 0.53
C ASN A 30 5.06 0.99 0.30
N LEU A 31 5.91 1.09 1.33
CA LEU A 31 7.30 0.63 1.25
C LEU A 31 7.38 -0.88 1.02
N GLU A 32 6.56 -1.67 1.70
CA GLU A 32 6.51 -3.12 1.54
C GLU A 32 6.16 -3.51 0.09
N ILE A 33 5.15 -2.86 -0.49
CA ILE A 33 4.79 -3.05 -1.91
C ILE A 33 5.96 -2.73 -2.84
N VAL A 34 6.71 -1.64 -2.59
CA VAL A 34 7.85 -1.23 -3.42
C VAL A 34 9.00 -2.23 -3.31
N VAL A 35 9.33 -2.68 -2.10
CA VAL A 35 10.40 -3.66 -1.87
C VAL A 35 10.07 -5.00 -2.51
N GLU A 36 8.87 -5.53 -2.26
CA GLU A 36 8.42 -6.79 -2.85
C GLU A 36 8.27 -6.70 -4.37
N GLY A 37 7.78 -5.57 -4.88
CA GLY A 37 7.76 -5.28 -6.31
C GLY A 37 9.17 -5.31 -6.90
N GLY A 38 10.15 -4.68 -6.25
CA GLY A 38 11.55 -4.69 -6.69
C GLY A 38 12.15 -6.10 -6.72
N ILE A 39 11.97 -6.88 -5.65
CA ILE A 39 12.46 -8.27 -5.57
C ILE A 39 11.82 -9.12 -6.67
N SER A 40 10.51 -8.98 -6.88
CA SER A 40 9.78 -9.77 -7.87
C SER A 40 10.25 -9.54 -9.32
N ILE A 41 10.72 -8.32 -9.62
CA ILE A 41 11.31 -7.96 -10.91
C ILE A 41 12.70 -8.58 -11.06
N LEU A 42 13.51 -8.56 -9.99
CA LEU A 42 14.87 -9.11 -10.01
C LEU A 42 14.88 -10.64 -10.15
N GLU A 43 13.88 -11.31 -9.56
CA GLU A 43 13.73 -12.77 -9.62
C GLU A 43 13.09 -13.29 -10.92
N ASP A 44 12.76 -12.41 -11.88
CA ASP A 44 12.04 -12.75 -13.12
C ASP A 44 10.76 -13.57 -12.86
N ASN A 45 10.02 -13.21 -11.80
CA ASN A 45 8.77 -13.88 -11.48
C ASN A 45 7.71 -13.61 -12.56
N ASN A 46 6.83 -14.59 -12.79
CA ASN A 46 5.72 -14.42 -13.72
C ASN A 46 4.90 -13.16 -13.34
N PRO A 47 4.67 -12.21 -14.28
CA PRO A 47 4.00 -10.95 -13.98
C PRO A 47 2.58 -11.12 -13.42
N LEU A 48 1.93 -12.26 -13.70
CA LEU A 48 0.64 -12.60 -13.11
C LEU A 48 0.76 -12.87 -11.60
N PHE A 49 1.78 -13.64 -11.21
CA PHE A 49 2.05 -13.96 -9.80
C PHE A 49 2.43 -12.70 -9.02
N VAL A 50 3.26 -11.85 -9.62
CA VAL A 50 3.60 -10.53 -9.05
C VAL A 50 2.35 -9.67 -8.84
N TYR A 51 1.47 -9.60 -9.84
CA TYR A 51 0.23 -8.84 -9.73
C TYR A 51 -0.67 -9.39 -8.62
N GLU A 52 -0.85 -10.70 -8.50
CA GLU A 52 -1.68 -11.30 -7.44
C GLU A 52 -1.12 -10.99 -6.05
N LYS A 53 0.20 -11.11 -5.87
CA LYS A 53 0.89 -10.79 -4.61
C LYS A 53 0.72 -9.31 -4.25
N LEU A 54 1.08 -8.39 -5.15
CA LEU A 54 0.97 -6.94 -4.91
C LEU A 54 -0.49 -6.47 -4.73
N SER A 55 -1.42 -7.08 -5.45
CA SER A 55 -2.85 -6.78 -5.35
C SER A 55 -3.41 -7.13 -3.96
N SER A 56 -2.85 -8.14 -3.28
CA SER A 56 -3.27 -8.51 -1.92
C SER A 56 -3.05 -7.40 -0.89
N TYR A 57 -2.00 -6.57 -1.05
CA TYR A 57 -1.68 -5.46 -0.14
C TYR A 57 -2.64 -4.28 -0.26
N ILE A 58 -3.40 -4.20 -1.37
CA ILE A 58 -4.33 -3.12 -1.65
C ILE A 58 -5.76 -3.59 -1.36
N PRO A 59 -6.59 -2.79 -0.67
CA PRO A 59 -8.00 -3.12 -0.45
C PRO A 59 -8.74 -3.27 -1.78
N ALA A 60 -9.69 -4.21 -1.84
CA ALA A 60 -10.36 -4.62 -3.08
C ALA A 60 -10.95 -3.46 -3.90
N ARG A 61 -11.45 -2.42 -3.23
CA ARG A 61 -12.04 -1.23 -3.86
C ARG A 61 -11.04 -0.40 -4.66
N LEU A 62 -9.75 -0.42 -4.30
CA LEU A 62 -8.70 0.37 -4.93
C LEU A 62 -7.86 -0.43 -5.93
N ARG A 63 -8.12 -1.75 -6.07
CA ARG A 63 -7.39 -2.61 -7.01
C ARG A 63 -7.71 -2.21 -8.44
N ARG A 64 -6.67 -1.97 -9.24
CA ARG A 64 -6.80 -1.77 -10.69
C ARG A 64 -6.76 -3.12 -11.39
N PRO A 65 -7.72 -3.46 -12.26
CA PRO A 65 -7.67 -4.72 -13.00
C PRO A 65 -6.43 -4.76 -13.91
N MET A 66 -5.73 -5.89 -13.93
CA MET A 66 -4.59 -6.12 -14.83
C MET A 66 -5.08 -6.00 -16.28
N LYS A 67 -4.70 -4.91 -16.96
CA LYS A 67 -5.00 -4.71 -18.38
C LYS A 67 -4.11 -5.65 -19.16
N ARG A 68 -4.65 -6.78 -19.64
CA ARG A 68 -3.94 -7.63 -20.60
C ARG A 68 -3.68 -6.77 -21.84
N THR A 69 -2.44 -6.32 -22.02
CA THR A 69 -2.03 -5.66 -23.25
C THR A 69 -2.06 -6.72 -24.34
N ILE A 70 -3.19 -6.77 -25.06
CA ILE A 70 -3.37 -7.56 -26.27
C ILE A 70 -2.38 -7.00 -27.29
N ARG A 71 -1.24 -7.66 -27.43
CA ARG A 71 -0.20 -7.38 -28.43
C ARG A 71 -0.55 -7.95 -29.81
N GLU A 72 -1.83 -8.06 -30.14
CA GLU A 72 -2.30 -8.83 -31.30
C GLU A 72 -3.18 -8.09 -32.32
N GLN A 73 -3.30 -6.76 -32.31
CA GLN A 73 -4.09 -6.07 -33.35
C GLN A 73 -3.41 -4.97 -34.17
N ASN A 74 -2.12 -4.68 -33.96
CA ASN A 74 -1.39 -3.74 -34.82
C ASN A 74 -0.05 -4.32 -35.33
N GLY A 75 -0.04 -5.62 -35.63
CA GLY A 75 1.07 -6.29 -36.32
C GLY A 75 0.74 -6.52 -37.79
N SER A 76 1.08 -5.54 -38.62
CA SER A 76 1.33 -5.65 -40.08
C SER A 76 0.12 -5.56 -41.02
N ALA A 77 0.40 -4.91 -42.17
CA ALA A 77 -0.46 -4.52 -43.28
C ALA A 77 -1.28 -5.64 -43.94
#